data_AF-A0A2N2CPS8-F1
#
_entry.id   AF-A0A2N2CPS8-F1
#
_cell.length_a   1.000
_cell.length_b   1.000
_cell.length_c   1.000
_cell.angle_alpha   90.00
_cell.angle_beta   90.00
_cell.angle_gamma   90.00
#
_symmetry.space_group_name_H-M   'P 1'
#
loop_
_entity.id
_entity.type
_entity.pdbx_description
1 polymer ?
#
loop_
_entity_poly.entity_id
_entity_poly.type
_entity_poly.pdbx_seq_one_letter_code
_entity_poly.pdbx_strand_id
1 'polypeptide(L)'
;MGPFMTKDEVCERLHIQPGTLRGIMERREISHYRIGGCVRFDEADVADYVRRNAVRAAPVIITPAPVAPVTRGKGRPPKMSGSANGYVPGMKVV
;
A
#
# COMPACT_ATOMS: atom_id res chain seq x y z
N MET A 1 -30.51 -15.75 -15.68
CA MET A 1 -29.29 -16.18 -14.98
C MET A 1 -28.14 -15.90 -15.91
N GLY A 2 -27.20 -15.03 -15.51
CA GLY A 2 -25.98 -14.78 -16.28
C GLY A 2 -25.02 -15.97 -16.18
N PRO A 3 -23.95 -15.99 -17.00
CA PRO A 3 -22.90 -16.98 -16.89
C PRO A 3 -22.14 -16.82 -15.55
N PHE A 4 -21.79 -17.95 -14.93
CA PHE A 4 -21.01 -17.97 -13.69
C PHE A 4 -19.51 -17.95 -13.97
N MET A 5 -18.83 -16.92 -13.48
CA MET A 5 -17.39 -16.72 -13.65
C MET A 5 -16.59 -17.40 -12.54
N THR A 6 -15.39 -17.87 -12.89
CA THR A 6 -14.38 -18.39 -11.96
C THR A 6 -13.60 -17.25 -11.29
N LYS A 7 -12.81 -17.57 -10.26
CA LYS A 7 -11.92 -16.58 -9.64
C LYS A 7 -10.93 -15.97 -10.62
N ASP A 8 -10.37 -16.79 -11.51
CA ASP A 8 -9.34 -16.35 -12.45
C ASP A 8 -9.93 -15.38 -13.48
N GLU A 9 -11.09 -15.71 -14.05
CA GLU A 9 -11.80 -14.83 -14.99
C GLU A 9 -12.22 -13.50 -14.33
N VAL A 10 -12.62 -13.53 -13.05
CA VAL A 10 -12.96 -12.31 -12.30
C VAL A 10 -11.70 -11.46 -12.05
N CYS A 11 -10.57 -12.07 -11.71
CA CYS A 11 -9.29 -11.37 -11.57
C CYS A 11 -8.86 -10.71 -12.89
N GLU A 12 -8.96 -11.42 -14.00
CA GLU A 12 -8.65 -10.88 -15.34
C GLU A 12 -9.56 -9.70 -15.69
N ARG A 13 -10.87 -9.83 -15.43
CA ARG A 13 -11.85 -8.80 -15.78
C ARG A 13 -11.73 -7.53 -14.95
N LEU A 14 -11.39 -7.66 -13.67
CA LEU A 14 -11.15 -6.52 -12.77
C LEU A 14 -9.71 -6.03 -12.82
N HIS A 15 -8.81 -6.72 -13.54
CA HIS A 15 -7.36 -6.49 -13.53
C HIS A 15 -6.77 -6.42 -12.10
N ILE A 16 -7.20 -7.33 -11.23
CA ILE A 16 -6.74 -7.40 -9.84
C ILE A 16 -5.99 -8.69 -9.56
N GLN A 17 -5.16 -8.65 -8.52
CA GLN A 17 -4.51 -9.85 -8.01
C GLN A 17 -5.48 -10.74 -7.23
N PRO A 18 -5.27 -12.07 -7.21
CA PRO A 18 -6.11 -13.01 -6.47
C PRO A 18 -6.15 -12.73 -4.96
N GLY A 19 -5.07 -12.17 -4.40
CA GLY A 19 -5.04 -11.71 -3.00
C GLY A 19 -6.03 -10.58 -2.74
N THR A 20 -6.15 -9.63 -3.66
CA THR A 20 -7.15 -8.55 -3.60
C THR A 20 -8.55 -9.10 -3.71
N LEU A 21 -8.80 -10.02 -4.66
CA LEU A 21 -10.10 -10.68 -4.80
C LEU A 21 -10.50 -11.42 -3.51
N ARG A 22 -9.55 -12.10 -2.85
CA ARG A 22 -9.79 -12.73 -1.55
C ARG A 22 -10.22 -11.71 -0.49
N GLY A 23 -9.56 -10.55 -0.41
CA GLY A 23 -9.95 -9.49 0.52
C GLY A 23 -11.35 -8.95 0.24
N ILE A 24 -11.72 -8.80 -1.04
CA ILE A 24 -13.06 -8.38 -1.46
C ILE A 24 -14.13 -9.40 -1.03
N MET A 25 -13.83 -10.71 -1.19
CA MET A 25 -14.71 -11.79 -0.73
C MET A 25 -14.88 -11.81 0.79
N GLU A 26 -13.79 -11.65 1.54
CA GLU A 26 -13.80 -11.63 3.01
C GLU A 26 -14.61 -10.44 3.54
N ARG A 27 -14.54 -9.29 2.85
CA ARG A 27 -15.35 -8.09 3.13
C ARG A 27 -16.81 -8.21 2.69
N ARG A 28 -17.18 -9.29 1.99
CA ARG A 28 -18.51 -9.53 1.41
C ARG A 28 -18.99 -8.40 0.50
N GLU A 29 -18.07 -7.73 -0.21
CA GLU A 29 -18.43 -6.65 -1.12
C GLU A 29 -18.98 -7.17 -2.46
N ILE A 30 -18.65 -8.42 -2.82
CA ILE A 30 -19.17 -9.14 -4.00
C ILE A 30 -19.85 -10.44 -3.54
N SER A 31 -21.05 -10.68 -4.05
CA SER A 31 -21.78 -11.93 -3.88
C SER A 31 -21.02 -13.08 -4.54
N HIS A 32 -20.90 -14.21 -3.83
CA HIS A 32 -20.25 -15.40 -4.35
C HIS A 32 -21.04 -16.64 -3.99
N TYR A 33 -21.01 -17.61 -4.89
CA TYR A 33 -21.70 -18.88 -4.76
C TYR A 33 -20.69 -20.00 -4.62
N ARG A 34 -20.99 -20.99 -3.78
CA ARG A 34 -20.23 -22.24 -3.72
C ARG A 34 -21.01 -23.32 -4.44
N ILE A 35 -20.51 -23.77 -5.58
CA ILE A 35 -21.11 -24.81 -6.42
C ILE A 35 -20.08 -25.94 -6.55
N GLY A 36 -20.39 -27.12 -6.00
CA GLY A 36 -19.49 -28.28 -6.06
C GLY A 36 -18.12 -28.09 -5.41
N GLY A 37 -18.01 -27.21 -4.41
CA GLY A 37 -16.73 -26.87 -3.76
C GLY A 37 -15.93 -25.77 -4.48
N CYS A 38 -16.34 -25.36 -5.68
CA CYS A 38 -15.76 -24.23 -6.39
C CYS A 38 -16.49 -22.93 -6.06
N VAL A 39 -15.75 -21.83 -5.98
CA VAL A 39 -16.34 -20.49 -5.85
C VAL A 39 -16.65 -19.95 -7.24
N ARG A 40 -17.88 -19.46 -7.42
CA ARG A 40 -18.38 -18.86 -8.64
C ARG A 40 -18.98 -17.49 -8.35
N PHE A 41 -18.90 -16.60 -9.33
CA PHE A 41 -19.42 -15.24 -9.27
C PHE A 41 -20.41 -15.02 -10.40
N ASP A 42 -21.50 -14.32 -10.13
CA ASP A 42 -22.38 -13.86 -11.21
C ASP A 42 -21.73 -12.63 -11.87
N GLU A 43 -21.74 -12.60 -13.20
CA GLU A 43 -21.25 -11.48 -13.98
C GLU A 43 -21.98 -10.17 -13.61
N ALA A 44 -23.28 -10.26 -13.30
CA ALA A 44 -24.07 -9.09 -12.89
C ALA A 44 -23.57 -8.50 -11.56
N ASP A 45 -23.23 -9.34 -10.58
CA ASP A 45 -22.71 -8.91 -9.28
C ASP A 45 -21.34 -8.25 -9.42
N VAL A 46 -20.48 -8.79 -10.28
CA VAL A 46 -19.16 -8.22 -10.59
C VAL A 46 -19.30 -6.86 -11.27
N ALA A 47 -20.22 -6.71 -12.22
CA ALA A 47 -20.49 -5.44 -12.87
C ALA A 47 -21.05 -4.39 -11.89
N ASP A 48 -21.96 -4.80 -11.00
CA ASP A 48 -22.50 -3.91 -9.97
C ASP A 48 -21.44 -3.49 -8.95
N TYR A 49 -20.51 -4.37 -8.61
CA TYR A 49 -19.35 -4.01 -7.79
C TYR A 49 -18.51 -2.91 -8.43
N VAL A 50 -18.21 -3.03 -9.73
CA VAL A 50 -17.47 -1.99 -10.46
C VAL A 50 -18.26 -0.68 -10.46
N ARG A 51 -19.57 -0.72 -10.74
CA ARG A 51 -20.42 0.48 -10.72
C ARG A 51 -20.42 1.18 -9.36
N ARG A 52 -20.50 0.42 -8.27
CA ARG A 52 -20.48 0.96 -6.89
C ARG A 52 -19.12 1.58 -6.53
N ASN A 53 -18.03 0.96 -6.97
CA ASN A 53 -16.68 1.42 -6.62
C ASN A 53 -16.09 2.43 -7.60
N ALA A 54 -16.60 2.53 -8.83
CA ALA A 54 -16.19 3.54 -9.79
C ALA A 54 -16.39 4.97 -9.27
N VAL A 55 -17.44 5.20 -8.47
CA VAL A 55 -17.73 6.51 -7.86
C VAL A 55 -16.79 6.83 -6.68
N ARG A 56 -16.17 5.82 -6.06
CA ARG A 56 -15.26 6.01 -4.92
C ARG A 56 -13.84 6.42 -5.33
N ALA A 57 -13.49 6.29 -6.60
CA ALA A 57 -12.26 6.88 -7.15
C ALA A 57 -12.49 8.37 -7.47
N ALA A 58 -12.82 9.18 -6.45
CA ALA A 58 -12.66 10.62 -6.60
C ALA A 58 -11.19 10.89 -6.95
N PRO A 59 -10.88 11.78 -7.91
CA PRO A 59 -9.51 12.10 -8.24
C PRO A 59 -8.82 12.55 -6.95
N VAL A 60 -7.78 11.82 -6.54
CA VAL A 60 -6.88 12.29 -5.50
C VAL A 60 -6.17 13.50 -6.09
N ILE A 61 -6.76 14.69 -5.89
CA ILE A 61 -6.10 15.95 -6.20
C ILE A 61 -5.00 16.07 -5.15
N ILE A 62 -3.79 15.66 -5.52
CA ILE A 62 -2.58 15.93 -4.75
C ILE A 62 -2.32 17.43 -4.92
N THR A 63 -2.97 18.28 -4.13
CA THR A 63 -2.53 19.66 -3.98
C THR A 63 -1.20 19.63 -3.24
N PRO A 64 -0.08 20.06 -3.87
CA PRO A 64 1.17 20.18 -3.14
C PRO A 64 0.96 21.19 -2.00
N ALA A 65 1.28 20.77 -0.78
CA ALA A 65 1.27 21.67 0.37
C ALA A 65 2.22 22.85 0.09
N PRO A 66 1.85 24.11 0.40
CA PRO A 66 2.75 25.23 0.25
C PRO A 66 3.95 25.00 1.17
N VAL A 67 5.13 24.82 0.58
CA VAL A 67 6.39 24.69 1.31
C VAL A 67 6.66 26.04 1.97
N ALA A 68 6.41 26.14 3.28
CA ALA A 68 6.77 27.32 4.04
C ALA A 68 8.29 27.54 3.94
N PRO A 69 8.77 28.79 3.75
CA PRO A 69 10.20 29.06 3.68
C PRO A 69 10.85 28.66 5.02
N VAL A 70 11.72 27.65 4.97
CA VAL A 70 12.49 27.20 6.13
C VAL A 70 13.52 28.29 6.42
N THR A 71 13.24 29.16 7.39
CA THR A 71 14.24 30.08 7.91
C THR A 71 15.32 29.25 8.60
N ARG A 72 16.47 29.07 7.94
CA ARG A 72 17.67 28.50 8.57
C ARG A 72 18.07 29.41 9.72
N GLY A 73 17.68 29.03 10.94
CA GLY A 73 18.16 29.68 12.16
C GLY A 73 19.69 29.69 12.18
N LYS A 74 20.27 30.84 12.53
CA LYS A 74 21.72 31.02 12.74
C LYS A 74 22.25 29.86 13.59
N GLY A 75 23.29 29.21 13.08
CA GLY A 75 23.83 27.94 13.56
C GLY A 75 24.09 27.89 15.06
N ARG A 76 23.86 26.71 15.64
CA ARG A 76 24.44 26.36 16.95
C ARG A 76 25.93 26.03 16.73
N PRO A 77 26.84 26.58 17.56
CA PRO A 77 28.23 26.16 17.50
C PRO A 77 28.35 24.68 17.87
N PRO A 78 29.22 23.91 17.22
CA PRO A 78 29.45 22.52 17.57
C PRO A 78 30.07 22.43 18.97
N LYS A 79 29.50 21.56 19.82
CA LYS A 79 30.10 21.18 21.11
C LYS A 79 31.38 20.38 20.82
N MET A 80 32.55 20.95 21.12
CA MET A 80 33.81 20.21 21.18
C MET A 80 33.71 19.16 22.30
N SER A 81 33.46 17.91 21.95
CA SER A 81 33.65 16.78 22.86
C SER A 81 35.13 16.41 22.85
N GLY A 82 35.87 16.86 23.86
CA GLY A 82 37.14 16.24 24.22
C GLY A 82 36.86 14.87 24.83
N SER A 83 37.51 13.82 24.32
CA SER A 83 37.78 12.63 25.13
C SER A 83 39.03 11.95 24.61
N ALA A 84 40.04 11.98 25.46
CA ALA A 84 41.34 11.36 25.31
C ALA A 84 41.21 9.84 25.29
N ASN A 85 41.83 9.19 24.31
CA ASN A 85 42.59 7.95 24.47
C ASN A 85 43.22 7.56 23.13
N GLY A 86 44.34 8.21 22.81
CA GLY A 86 45.26 7.70 21.81
C GLY A 86 46.18 6.68 22.45
N TYR A 87 45.88 5.39 22.29
CA TYR A 87 46.90 4.35 22.46
C TYR A 87 47.50 4.06 21.09
N VAL A 88 48.79 4.40 20.90
CA VAL A 88 49.57 4.00 19.73
C VAL A 88 50.45 2.83 20.16
N PRO A 89 50.23 1.61 19.63
CA PRO A 89 51.04 0.45 20.00
C PRO A 89 52.50 0.65 19.54
N GLY A 90 53.46 0.60 20.47
CA GLY A 90 54.90 0.67 20.17
C GLY A 90 55.71 1.73 20.93
N MET A 91 55.08 2.58 21.76
CA MET A 91 55.81 3.58 22.53
C MET A 91 56.45 2.94 23.78
N LYS A 92 57.78 2.79 23.79
CA LYS A 92 58.53 2.33 24.97
C LYS A 92 58.61 3.45 26.00
N VAL A 93 58.09 3.20 27.20
CA VAL A 93 58.39 4.00 28.40
C VAL A 93 59.78 3.62 28.90
N VAL A 94 60.59 4.63 29.17
CA VAL A 94 61.95 4.51 29.74
C VAL A 94 61.86 4.53 31.26
#